data_AF-A0A9W6NSB6-F1
#
_entry.id   AF-A0A9W6NSB6-F1
#
_cell.length_a   1.000
_cell.length_b   1.000
_cell.length_c   1.000
_cell.angle_alpha   90.00
_cell.angle_beta   90.00
_cell.angle_gamma   90.00
#
_symmetry.space_group_name_H-M   'P 1'
#
loop_
_entity.id
_entity.type
_entity.pdbx_description
1 polymer ?
#
loop_
_entity_poly.entity_id
_entity_poly.type
_entity_poly.pdbx_seq_one_letter_code
_entity_poly.pdbx_strand_id
1 'polypeptide(L)'
;MADTSARILRLLSLLQARIDWPAPALAERLGVSARTQPVSRDDLTRLVVRNPDRGDTPGRWQCVGTATLHLPAEVVARWAPGGSVVTPIDSDRSRLTIGGWSWVGIAGLFITFDADLDDVTPPALADAFATVRRRLGRDHLATR
;
A
#
# COMPACT_ATOMS: atom_id res chain seq x y z
N MET A 1 -11.03 -14.86 13.78
CA MET A 1 -10.15 -15.84 13.11
C MET A 1 -10.77 -17.24 13.03
N ALA A 2 -11.40 -17.77 14.10
CA ALA A 2 -11.99 -19.11 14.10
C ALA A 2 -12.99 -19.39 12.94
N ASP A 3 -13.78 -18.39 12.54
CA ASP A 3 -14.80 -18.54 11.48
C ASP A 3 -14.20 -18.72 10.07
N THR A 4 -13.16 -17.95 9.71
CA THR A 4 -12.51 -18.05 8.39
C THR A 4 -11.78 -19.38 8.23
N SER A 5 -11.02 -19.80 9.24
CA SER A 5 -10.31 -21.08 9.23
C SER A 5 -11.28 -22.27 9.19
N ALA A 6 -12.39 -22.22 9.93
CA ALA A 6 -13.41 -23.27 9.88
C ALA A 6 -14.06 -23.39 8.50
N ARG A 7 -14.36 -22.27 7.82
CA ARG A 7 -14.94 -22.27 6.48
C ARG A 7 -13.98 -22.81 5.42
N ILE A 8 -12.69 -22.47 5.50
CA ILE A 8 -11.65 -23.02 4.61
C ILE A 8 -11.49 -24.52 4.83
N LEU A 9 -11.36 -24.98 6.07
CA LEU A 9 -11.23 -26.41 6.37
C LEU A 9 -12.47 -27.19 5.93
N ARG A 10 -13.67 -26.61 6.07
CA ARG A 10 -14.91 -27.20 5.57
C ARG A 10 -14.91 -27.33 4.04
N LEU A 11 -14.48 -26.31 3.32
CA LEU A 11 -14.35 -26.35 1.86
C LEU A 11 -13.34 -27.41 1.43
N LEU A 12 -12.13 -27.40 2.00
CA LEU A 12 -11.08 -28.36 1.69
C LEU A 12 -11.54 -29.80 1.94
N SER A 13 -12.25 -30.04 3.06
CA SER A 13 -12.82 -31.36 3.36
C SER A 13 -13.82 -31.83 2.30
N LEU A 14 -14.67 -30.92 1.78
CA LEU A 14 -15.64 -31.25 0.73
C LEU A 14 -14.95 -31.55 -0.62
N LEU A 15 -13.94 -30.75 -0.99
CA LEU A 15 -13.18 -30.94 -2.23
C LEU A 15 -12.31 -32.21 -2.20
N GLN A 16 -11.74 -32.56 -1.04
CA GLN A 16 -10.99 -33.80 -0.87
C GLN A 16 -11.90 -35.04 -0.91
N ALA A 17 -13.14 -34.94 -0.44
CA ALA A 17 -14.10 -36.05 -0.44
C ALA A 17 -14.55 -36.44 -1.86
N ARG A 18 -14.56 -35.49 -2.81
CA ARG A 18 -14.87 -35.73 -4.21
C ARG A 18 -14.33 -34.60 -5.08
N ILE A 19 -13.62 -34.97 -6.15
CA ILE A 19 -12.99 -34.01 -7.07
C ILE A 19 -14.00 -33.18 -7.87
N ASP A 20 -15.15 -33.77 -8.21
CA ASP A 20 -16.22 -33.11 -8.97
C ASP A 20 -17.49 -32.93 -8.14
N TRP A 21 -17.92 -31.68 -7.97
CA TRP A 21 -19.19 -31.32 -7.34
C TRP A 21 -20.05 -30.47 -8.28
N PRO A 22 -21.34 -30.78 -8.44
CA PRO A 22 -22.29 -29.83 -9.01
C PRO A 22 -22.34 -28.56 -8.16
N ALA A 23 -22.23 -27.39 -8.79
CA ALA A 23 -22.16 -26.10 -8.09
C ALA A 23 -23.32 -25.87 -7.08
N PRO A 24 -24.60 -26.19 -7.39
CA PRO A 24 -25.69 -26.02 -6.43
C PRO A 24 -25.54 -26.90 -5.17
N ALA A 25 -25.10 -28.14 -5.34
CA ALA A 25 -24.93 -29.09 -4.24
C ALA A 25 -23.75 -28.70 -3.32
N LEU A 26 -22.69 -28.14 -3.90
CA LEU A 26 -21.58 -27.61 -3.13
C LEU A 26 -21.99 -26.36 -2.35
N ALA A 27 -22.74 -25.45 -2.98
CA ALA A 27 -23.22 -24.22 -2.36
C ALA A 27 -24.11 -24.50 -1.14
N GLU A 28 -25.05 -25.44 -1.27
CA GLU A 28 -25.91 -25.90 -0.18
C GLU A 28 -25.09 -26.41 1.01
N ARG A 29 -24.08 -27.27 0.76
CA ARG A 29 -23.22 -27.85 1.80
C ARG A 29 -22.32 -26.85 2.51
N LEU A 30 -22.02 -25.73 1.85
CA LEU A 30 -21.22 -24.63 2.38
C LEU A 30 -22.09 -23.53 3.03
N GLY A 31 -23.42 -23.61 2.91
CA GLY A 31 -24.33 -22.56 3.37
C GLY A 31 -24.12 -21.23 2.64
N VAL A 32 -23.76 -21.28 1.35
CA VAL A 32 -23.51 -20.10 0.52
C VAL A 32 -24.46 -20.09 -0.69
N SER A 33 -24.63 -18.92 -1.29
CA SER A 33 -25.38 -18.79 -2.55
C SER A 33 -24.62 -19.48 -3.69
N ALA A 34 -25.34 -20.17 -4.56
CA ALA A 34 -24.79 -20.71 -5.82
C ALA A 34 -24.50 -19.63 -6.86
N ARG A 35 -24.94 -18.38 -6.63
CA ARG A 35 -24.69 -17.23 -7.51
C ARG A 35 -23.57 -16.38 -6.95
N THR A 36 -22.66 -15.96 -7.83
CA THR A 36 -21.71 -14.89 -7.54
C THR A 36 -22.48 -13.59 -7.32
N GLN A 37 -22.43 -13.05 -6.10
CA GLN A 37 -23.04 -11.76 -5.82
C GLN A 37 -22.11 -10.64 -6.33
N PRO A 38 -22.61 -9.64 -7.08
CA PRO A 38 -21.83 -8.47 -7.42
C PRO A 38 -21.36 -7.77 -6.14
N VAL A 39 -20.06 -7.48 -6.06
CA VAL A 39 -19.49 -6.76 -4.93
C VAL A 39 -19.68 -5.27 -5.17
N SER A 40 -20.35 -4.57 -4.25
CA SER A 40 -20.53 -3.12 -4.36
C SER A 40 -19.22 -2.38 -4.10
N ARG A 41 -19.14 -1.12 -4.54
CA ARG A 41 -17.99 -0.24 -4.21
C ARG A 41 -17.80 -0.09 -2.69
N ASP A 42 -18.89 -0.09 -1.92
CA ASP A 42 -18.85 0.03 -0.47
C ASP A 42 -18.35 -1.25 0.20
N ASP A 43 -18.72 -2.42 -0.32
CA ASP A 43 -18.20 -3.72 0.13
C ASP A 43 -16.71 -3.84 -0.16
N LEU A 44 -16.26 -3.39 -1.34
CA LEU A 44 -14.83 -3.30 -1.68
C LEU A 44 -14.10 -2.35 -0.73
N THR A 45 -14.66 -1.17 -0.48
CA THR A 45 -14.06 -0.20 0.45
C THR A 45 -13.97 -0.78 1.87
N ARG A 46 -15.01 -1.46 2.34
CA ARG A 46 -15.03 -2.13 3.65
C ARG A 46 -13.99 -3.26 3.72
N LEU A 47 -13.89 -4.08 2.69
CA LEU A 47 -12.88 -5.14 2.57
C LEU A 47 -11.47 -4.54 2.63
N VAL A 48 -11.25 -3.47 1.89
CA VAL A 48 -9.98 -2.72 1.83
C VAL A 48 -9.59 -2.17 3.19
N VAL A 49 -10.52 -1.54 3.90
CA VAL A 49 -10.27 -0.94 5.22
C VAL A 49 -10.03 -2.00 6.29
N ARG A 50 -10.73 -3.15 6.23
CA ARG A 50 -10.65 -4.18 7.28
C ARG A 50 -9.56 -5.22 7.05
N ASN A 51 -9.10 -5.41 5.82
CA ASN A 51 -8.02 -6.33 5.51
C ASN A 51 -6.90 -5.58 4.77
N PRO A 52 -5.90 -5.05 5.50
CA PRO A 52 -4.78 -4.33 4.91
C PRO A 52 -3.84 -5.25 4.13
N ASP A 53 -3.80 -6.55 4.45
CA ASP A 53 -3.03 -7.55 3.71
C ASP A 53 -3.96 -8.33 2.75
N ARG A 54 -3.97 -7.91 1.48
CA ARG A 54 -4.89 -8.45 0.47
C ARG A 54 -4.30 -9.63 -0.31
N GLY A 55 -3.06 -10.02 -0.04
CA GLY A 55 -2.36 -11.00 -0.86
C GLY A 55 -2.20 -10.55 -2.32
N ASP A 56 -2.35 -9.25 -2.60
CA ASP A 56 -2.18 -8.68 -3.93
C ASP A 56 -0.67 -8.67 -4.27
N THR A 57 -0.30 -9.21 -5.43
CA THR A 57 1.00 -8.94 -6.05
C THR A 57 1.25 -7.43 -6.01
N PRO A 58 2.44 -6.93 -5.61
CA PRO A 58 2.71 -5.50 -5.60
C PRO A 58 2.41 -4.92 -6.98
N GLY A 59 1.28 -4.22 -7.09
CA GLY A 59 0.96 -3.47 -8.30
C GLY A 59 2.10 -2.50 -8.57
N ARG A 60 2.44 -2.28 -9.84
CA ARG A 60 3.42 -1.24 -10.18
C ARG A 60 2.83 0.10 -9.74
N TRP A 61 3.49 0.76 -8.79
CA TRP A 61 3.08 2.07 -8.34
C TRP A 61 3.03 3.05 -9.51
N GLN A 62 1.92 3.78 -9.64
CA GLN A 62 1.74 4.79 -10.69
C GLN A 62 2.64 6.01 -10.52
N CYS A 63 3.07 6.27 -9.28
CA CYS A 63 4.06 7.27 -8.94
C CYS A 63 5.27 6.58 -8.31
N VAL A 64 6.46 6.80 -8.86
CA VAL A 64 7.72 6.32 -8.30
C VAL A 64 8.71 7.46 -8.35
N GLY A 65 9.22 7.87 -7.19
CA GLY A 65 10.12 9.00 -7.08
C GLY A 65 11.36 8.66 -6.26
N THR A 66 12.43 9.38 -6.56
CA THR A 66 13.74 9.20 -5.97
C THR A 66 14.28 10.57 -5.54
N ALA A 67 14.95 10.61 -4.39
CA ALA A 67 15.71 11.76 -3.94
C ALA A 67 16.97 11.30 -3.19
N THR A 68 17.97 12.17 -3.15
CA THR A 68 19.10 12.04 -2.24
C THR A 68 18.72 12.65 -0.90
N LEU A 69 18.82 11.88 0.18
CA LEU A 69 18.61 12.33 1.56
C LEU A 69 19.97 12.60 2.20
N HIS A 70 20.04 13.68 2.97
CA HIS A 70 21.18 13.97 3.86
C HIS A 70 21.12 13.13 5.13
N LEU A 71 20.99 11.80 4.96
CA LEU A 71 21.03 10.81 6.02
C LEU A 71 21.77 9.54 5.58
N PRO A 72 22.49 8.87 6.51
CA PRO A 72 23.10 7.58 6.26
C PRO A 72 22.07 6.52 5.85
N ALA A 73 22.49 5.60 4.96
CA ALA A 73 21.59 4.59 4.40
C ALA A 73 20.98 3.66 5.46
N GLU A 74 21.71 3.34 6.53
CA GLU A 74 21.24 2.50 7.63
C GLU A 74 20.14 3.15 8.47
N VAL A 75 20.15 4.48 8.56
CA VAL A 75 19.09 5.25 9.22
C VAL A 75 17.84 5.25 8.35
N VAL A 76 18.01 5.55 7.05
CA VAL A 76 16.89 5.61 6.09
C VAL A 76 16.23 4.24 5.93
N ALA A 77 17.02 3.18 5.76
CA ALA A 77 16.53 1.82 5.56
C ALA A 77 15.69 1.29 6.73
N ARG A 78 15.93 1.76 7.96
CA ARG A 78 15.16 1.37 9.15
C ARG A 78 13.71 1.85 9.09
N TRP A 79 13.46 3.00 8.47
CA TRP A 79 12.16 3.68 8.50
C TRP A 79 11.49 3.76 7.12
N ALA A 80 12.19 3.38 6.04
CA ALA A 80 11.64 3.37 4.70
C ALA A 80 10.41 2.44 4.59
N PRO A 81 9.33 2.89 3.93
CA PRO A 81 8.16 2.04 3.69
C PRO A 81 8.52 0.76 2.92
N GLY A 82 7.76 -0.31 3.15
CA GLY A 82 7.92 -1.56 2.41
C GLY A 82 7.85 -1.35 0.90
N GLY A 83 8.77 -1.98 0.16
CA GLY A 83 8.89 -1.82 -1.30
C GLY A 83 9.74 -0.63 -1.76
N SER A 84 10.32 0.14 -0.83
CA SER A 84 11.30 1.19 -1.14
C SER A 84 12.69 0.60 -1.42
N VAL A 85 13.52 1.34 -2.16
CA VAL A 85 14.93 0.99 -2.41
C VAL A 85 15.81 2.07 -1.81
N VAL A 86 16.76 1.68 -0.97
CA VAL A 86 17.77 2.57 -0.36
C VAL A 86 19.14 2.18 -0.89
N THR A 87 19.88 3.14 -1.44
CA THR A 87 21.26 2.95 -1.91
C THR A 87 22.18 3.93 -1.19
N PRO A 88 23.27 3.48 -0.55
CA PRO A 88 24.25 4.40 0.03
C PRO A 88 24.95 5.21 -1.06
N ILE A 89 25.21 6.49 -0.80
CA ILE A 89 26.07 7.34 -1.64
C ILE A 89 27.43 7.47 -0.96
N ASP A 90 27.41 7.83 0.33
CA ASP A 90 28.56 7.99 1.20
C ASP A 90 28.14 7.74 2.67
N SER A 91 28.93 8.21 3.64
CA SER A 91 28.68 7.99 5.08
C SER A 91 27.49 8.78 5.64
N ASP A 92 27.08 9.85 4.99
CA ASP A 92 26.08 10.81 5.49
C ASP A 92 24.91 11.00 4.54
N ARG A 93 24.98 10.47 3.32
CA ARG A 93 23.96 10.62 2.29
C ARG A 93 23.57 9.27 1.67
N SER A 94 22.31 9.18 1.31
CA SER A 94 21.75 8.01 0.66
C SER A 94 20.70 8.39 -0.37
N ARG A 95 20.48 7.51 -1.35
CA ARG A 95 19.41 7.64 -2.33
C ARG A 95 18.25 6.76 -1.93
N LEU A 96 17.07 7.35 -1.80
CA LEU A 96 15.83 6.65 -1.48
C LEU A 96 14.87 6.72 -2.66
N THR A 97 14.36 5.56 -3.08
CA THR A 97 13.30 5.43 -4.08
C THR A 97 12.05 4.87 -3.43
N ILE A 98 10.94 5.60 -3.53
CA ILE A 98 9.64 5.23 -2.97
C ILE A 98 8.59 5.21 -4.08
N GLY A 99 7.70 4.23 -4.04
CA GLY A 99 6.51 4.16 -4.86
C GLY A 99 5.22 4.42 -4.08
N GLY A 100 4.20 4.94 -4.75
CA GLY A 100 2.89 5.20 -4.17
C GLY A 100 1.82 5.51 -5.22
N TRP A 101 0.59 5.72 -4.76
CA TRP A 101 -0.53 6.08 -5.63
C TRP A 101 -0.69 7.61 -5.81
N SER A 102 0.10 8.43 -5.11
CA SER A 102 0.01 9.89 -5.17
C SER A 102 1.38 10.53 -4.98
N TRP A 103 1.75 11.47 -5.87
CA TRP A 103 2.98 12.25 -5.75
C TRP A 103 3.06 13.05 -4.44
N VAL A 104 1.94 13.65 -4.01
CA VAL A 104 1.88 14.40 -2.73
C VAL A 104 2.03 13.46 -1.54
N GLY A 105 1.52 12.23 -1.64
CA GLY A 105 1.72 11.21 -0.61
C GLY A 105 3.18 10.77 -0.50
N ILE A 106 3.85 10.53 -1.64
CA ILE A 106 5.28 10.22 -1.67
C ILE A 106 6.11 11.38 -1.11
N ALA A 107 5.83 12.63 -1.51
CA ALA A 107 6.50 13.81 -0.96
C ALA A 107 6.36 13.88 0.57
N GLY A 108 5.17 13.56 1.11
CA GLY A 108 4.96 13.46 2.55
C GLY A 108 5.84 12.41 3.23
N LEU A 109 6.02 11.24 2.61
CA LEU A 109 6.91 10.19 3.14
C LEU A 109 8.37 10.63 3.17
N PHE A 110 8.84 11.33 2.14
CA PHE A 110 10.18 11.93 2.16
C PHE A 110 10.32 12.96 3.30
N ILE A 111 9.31 13.79 3.54
CA ILE A 111 9.33 14.80 4.62
C ILE A 111 9.45 14.15 6.01
N THR A 112 8.92 12.94 6.23
CA THR A 112 9.02 12.27 7.54
C THR A 112 10.44 11.90 7.97
N PHE A 113 11.41 11.93 7.05
CA PHE A 113 12.82 11.72 7.38
C PHE A 113 13.48 12.94 8.02
N ASP A 114 12.84 14.11 7.99
CA ASP A 114 13.36 15.35 8.60
C ASP A 114 14.81 15.66 8.18
N ALA A 115 15.06 15.59 6.87
CA ALA A 115 16.38 15.80 6.28
C ALA A 115 16.28 16.62 5.00
N ASP A 116 17.37 17.33 4.70
CA ASP A 116 17.52 18.00 3.41
C ASP A 116 17.54 17.00 2.26
N LEU A 117 16.98 17.43 1.12
CA LEU A 117 16.78 16.61 -0.07
C LEU A 117 17.41 17.26 -1.30
N ASP A 118 18.22 16.48 -2.03
CA ASP A 118 18.75 16.85 -3.36
C ASP A 118 18.26 15.88 -4.44
N ASP A 119 18.57 16.21 -5.71
CA ASP A 119 18.42 15.32 -6.87
C ASP A 119 17.02 14.71 -7.01
N VAL A 120 15.98 15.46 -6.64
CA VAL A 120 14.59 15.01 -6.66
C VAL A 120 14.12 14.72 -8.09
N THR A 121 13.69 13.49 -8.34
CA THR A 121 13.24 13.02 -9.65
C THR A 121 12.05 12.05 -9.53
N PRO A 122 11.11 12.00 -10.49
CA PRO A 122 10.98 12.88 -11.65
C PRO A 122 10.51 14.30 -11.26
N PRO A 123 10.46 15.26 -12.21
CA PRO A 123 9.96 16.63 -11.94
C PRO A 123 8.58 16.67 -11.27
N ALA A 124 7.71 15.68 -11.54
CA ALA A 124 6.41 15.56 -10.88
C ALA A 124 6.52 15.40 -9.34
N LEU A 125 7.60 14.81 -8.81
CA LEU A 125 7.86 14.76 -7.37
C LEU A 125 8.29 16.14 -6.84
N ALA A 126 9.12 16.88 -7.57
CA ALA A 126 9.47 18.25 -7.22
C ALA A 126 8.23 19.18 -7.19
N ASP A 127 7.35 19.06 -8.17
CA ASP A 127 6.07 19.77 -8.22
C ASP A 127 5.16 19.42 -7.02
N ALA A 128 5.24 18.18 -6.55
CA ALA A 128 4.51 17.75 -5.36
C ALA A 128 5.06 18.40 -4.07
N PHE A 129 6.37 18.49 -3.90
CA PHE A 129 6.97 19.26 -2.79
C PHE A 129 6.56 20.75 -2.85
N ALA A 130 6.59 21.37 -4.04
CA ALA A 130 6.13 22.75 -4.22
C ALA A 130 4.64 22.90 -3.85
N THR A 131 3.82 21.90 -4.20
CA THR A 131 2.40 21.85 -3.83
C THR A 131 2.20 21.72 -2.33
N VAL A 132 2.96 20.86 -1.64
CA VAL A 132 2.93 20.71 -0.18
C VAL A 132 3.29 22.04 0.49
N ARG A 133 4.43 22.64 0.10
CA ARG A 133 4.87 23.95 0.61
C ARG A 133 3.78 25.02 0.46
N ARG A 134 3.18 25.14 -0.73
CA ARG A 134 2.09 26.09 -0.99
C ARG A 134 0.86 25.83 -0.13
N ARG A 135 0.54 24.57 0.18
CA ARG A 135 -0.62 24.22 1.02
C ARG A 135 -0.36 24.52 2.49
N LEU A 136 0.83 24.22 2.99
CA LEU A 136 1.22 24.48 4.38
C LEU A 136 1.40 25.97 4.67
N GLY A 137 1.82 26.77 3.68
CA GLY A 137 1.92 28.21 3.80
C GLY A 137 0.60 28.98 3.68
N ARG A 138 -0.57 28.32 3.68
CA ARG A 138 -1.88 28.99 3.69
C ARG A 138 -2.33 29.20 5.14
N ASP A 139 -2.77 30.41 5.46
CA ASP A 139 -3.23 30.83 6.80
C ASP A 139 -4.45 30.06 7.35
N HIS A 140 -5.00 29.09 6.63
CA HIS A 140 -6.10 28.24 7.13
C HIS A 140 -5.67 27.23 8.20
N LEU A 141 -4.37 27.05 8.44
CA LEU A 141 -3.84 26.24 9.54
C LEU A 141 -3.60 27.06 10.82
N ALA A 142 -3.68 28.40 10.75
CA ALA A 142 -3.73 29.24 11.93
C ALA A 142 -5.08 29.00 12.61
N THR A 143 -5.06 28.17 13.64
CA THR A 143 -6.22 27.94 14.50
C THR A 143 -6.47 29.25 15.27
N ARG A 144 -7.72 29.71 15.27
CA ARG A 144 -8.17 30.76 16.21
C ARG A 144 -7.94 30.35 17.65
#